data_AF-A0A6A4DL62-F1
#
_entry.id   AF-A0A6A4DL62-F1
#
_cell.length_a   1.000
_cell.length_b   1.000
_cell.length_c   1.000
_cell.angle_alpha   90.00
_cell.angle_beta   90.00
_cell.angle_gamma   90.00
#
_symmetry.space_group_name_H-M   'P 1'
#
loop_
_entity.id
_entity.type
_entity.pdbx_description
1 polymer ?
#
loop_
_entity_poly.entity_id
_entity_poly.type
_entity_poly.pdbx_seq_one_letter_code
_entity_poly.pdbx_strand_id
1 'polypeptide(L)'
;MKALPLSFCEDPHTRAYTKLPRVSRHTLKVHIFAIMKKLEALIRANLPHAFGLVFDGWTTSGVHYVGLFAVFPPTDAILAGRVLLTFSPMEDESDLGAQSLSNFLADTLSEFDRPWSCVLFVVGDNCSVNQYLGDRGGIPFIGCASHRYNLAVQLFLEDDSDLVNKANKLMLKLSTVKGRACLDSVTGVHPKIKNETRWSSTMKMLKRCDDLIPALRQMSTKNAVKCGVDKLMLSATEAMELSKLVKVLTKLDSVTIALQDEELTTLQVRDLFDHTIAKYPIMRKYLSANAASINKAPFERALVKLQSGRKLTPVEREASAMLLAPAVEETSLSEEDSESEETFAQQALKRRRLAGPADIYIDTGFVPPTSNICERLFSQSNLVLSDQRRALRPATLEMLVFLRANRDLW
;
A
#
# COMPACT_ATOMS: atom_id res chain seq x y z
N MET A 1 14.80 -12.67 -10.59
CA MET A 1 14.62 -14.09 -10.22
C MET A 1 13.29 -14.64 -10.77
N LYS A 2 13.27 -15.79 -11.49
CA LYS A 2 12.05 -16.32 -12.18
C LYS A 2 11.10 -17.18 -11.30
N ALA A 3 11.19 -17.07 -9.98
CA ALA A 3 10.37 -17.82 -9.00
C ALA A 3 10.35 -19.36 -9.18
N LEU A 4 11.36 -19.93 -9.84
CA LEU A 4 11.49 -21.38 -10.03
C LEU A 4 11.75 -22.10 -8.69
N PRO A 5 11.33 -23.37 -8.54
CA PRO A 5 11.68 -24.18 -7.38
C PRO A 5 13.20 -24.28 -7.23
N LEU A 6 13.71 -24.29 -5.99
CA LEU A 6 15.15 -24.43 -5.75
C LEU A 6 15.71 -25.78 -6.20
N SER A 7 14.86 -26.80 -6.35
CA SER A 7 15.23 -28.09 -6.94
C SER A 7 15.48 -28.03 -8.46
N PHE A 8 15.15 -26.91 -9.12
CA PHE A 8 15.37 -26.72 -10.56
C PHE A 8 16.84 -26.91 -10.96
N CYS A 9 17.81 -26.55 -10.10
CA CYS A 9 19.22 -26.78 -10.39
C CYS A 9 19.64 -28.26 -10.39
N GLU A 10 18.80 -29.13 -9.83
CA GLU A 10 19.01 -30.57 -9.76
C GLU A 10 18.21 -31.35 -10.82
N ASP A 11 17.27 -30.69 -11.49
CA ASP A 11 16.41 -31.29 -12.51
C ASP A 11 17.24 -31.82 -13.69
N PRO A 12 17.14 -33.12 -14.04
CA PRO A 12 17.93 -33.72 -15.12
C PRO A 12 17.74 -33.03 -16.47
N HIS A 13 16.51 -32.59 -16.77
CA HIS A 13 16.22 -31.89 -18.01
C HIS A 13 16.93 -30.53 -18.03
N THR A 14 16.77 -29.73 -16.99
CA THR A 14 17.47 -28.45 -16.82
C THR A 14 18.99 -28.60 -16.95
N ARG A 15 19.56 -29.65 -16.35
CA ARG A 15 20.99 -29.96 -16.45
C ARG A 15 21.44 -30.32 -17.87
N ALA A 16 20.59 -30.98 -18.65
CA ALA A 16 20.89 -31.32 -20.04
C ALA A 16 20.89 -30.09 -20.96
N TYR A 17 20.14 -29.04 -20.62
CA TYR A 17 19.95 -27.85 -21.46
C TYR A 17 20.67 -26.58 -20.95
N THR A 18 21.55 -26.69 -19.95
CA THR A 18 22.32 -25.55 -19.42
C THR A 18 23.83 -25.76 -19.55
N LYS A 19 24.56 -24.67 -19.76
CA LYS A 19 26.05 -24.65 -19.72
C LYS A 19 26.59 -24.30 -18.33
N LEU A 20 25.72 -24.03 -17.35
CA LEU A 20 26.12 -23.66 -16.01
C LEU A 20 26.72 -24.85 -15.25
N PRO A 21 27.72 -24.62 -14.37
CA PRO A 21 28.25 -25.67 -13.49
C PRO A 21 27.16 -26.32 -12.66
N ARG A 22 27.32 -27.63 -12.39
CA ARG A 22 26.39 -28.36 -11.53
C ARG A 22 26.45 -27.80 -10.12
N VAL A 23 25.28 -27.47 -9.57
CA VAL A 23 25.12 -27.04 -8.18
C VAL A 23 24.02 -27.87 -7.52
N SER A 24 24.21 -28.20 -6.25
CA SER A 24 23.16 -28.84 -5.46
C SER A 24 22.17 -27.79 -4.95
N ARG A 25 20.95 -28.20 -4.62
CA ARG A 25 19.95 -27.35 -3.97
C ARG A 25 20.46 -26.80 -2.64
N HIS A 26 21.26 -27.58 -1.91
CA HIS A 26 21.86 -27.16 -0.66
C HIS A 26 22.88 -26.04 -0.88
N THR A 27 23.83 -26.25 -1.80
CA THR A 27 24.85 -25.25 -2.15
C THR A 27 24.22 -23.97 -2.69
N LEU A 28 23.17 -24.09 -3.52
CA LEU A 28 22.42 -22.94 -4.02
C LEU A 28 21.79 -22.14 -2.86
N LYS A 29 21.18 -22.81 -1.88
CA LYS A 29 20.64 -22.13 -0.68
C LYS A 29 21.72 -21.39 0.12
N VAL A 30 22.89 -22.00 0.29
CA VAL A 30 24.03 -21.37 0.98
C VAL A 30 24.46 -20.09 0.26
N HIS A 31 24.56 -20.12 -1.07
CA HIS A 31 24.89 -18.92 -1.85
C HIS A 31 23.80 -17.85 -1.77
N ILE A 32 22.53 -18.23 -1.84
CA ILE A 32 21.41 -17.28 -1.67
C ILE A 32 21.49 -16.60 -0.30
N PHE A 33 21.78 -17.36 0.77
CA PHE A 33 21.97 -16.79 2.11
C PHE A 33 23.16 -15.85 2.19
N ALA A 34 24.29 -16.23 1.59
CA ALA A 34 25.48 -15.37 1.56
C ALA A 34 25.23 -14.06 0.80
N ILE A 35 24.48 -14.08 -0.31
CA ILE A 35 24.08 -12.88 -1.04
C ILE A 35 23.17 -12.01 -0.17
N MET A 36 22.18 -12.61 0.50
CA MET A 36 21.31 -11.88 1.42
C MET A 36 22.11 -11.15 2.50
N LYS A 37 23.08 -11.82 3.13
CA LYS A 37 23.93 -11.20 4.16
C LYS A 37 24.81 -10.07 3.63
N LYS A 38 25.33 -10.19 2.39
CA LYS A 38 26.04 -9.08 1.74
C LYS A 38 25.11 -7.90 1.46
N LEU A 39 23.88 -8.17 1.05
CA LEU A 39 22.89 -7.15 0.75
C LEU A 39 22.41 -6.42 2.01
N GLU A 40 22.17 -7.15 3.12
CA GLU A 40 21.90 -6.55 4.43
C GLU A 40 23.03 -5.59 4.85
N ALA A 41 24.29 -6.00 4.69
CA ALA A 41 25.44 -5.14 5.01
C ALA A 41 25.51 -3.90 4.11
N LEU A 42 25.20 -4.04 2.81
CA LEU A 42 25.12 -2.90 1.88
C LEU A 42 24.01 -1.93 2.30
N ILE A 43 22.83 -2.45 2.62
CA ILE A 43 21.70 -1.62 3.09
C ILE A 43 22.07 -0.93 4.39
N ARG A 44 22.62 -1.65 5.38
CA ARG A 44 23.07 -1.09 6.67
C ARG A 44 24.07 0.07 6.48
N ALA A 45 25.01 -0.07 5.55
CA ALA A 45 26.01 0.96 5.27
C ALA A 45 25.43 2.19 4.55
N ASN A 46 24.36 2.05 3.77
CA ASN A 46 23.85 3.09 2.88
C ASN A 46 22.45 3.62 3.23
N LEU A 47 21.78 3.04 4.23
CA LEU A 47 20.48 3.50 4.70
C LEU A 47 20.63 4.90 5.33
N PRO A 48 19.88 5.93 4.92
CA PRO A 48 20.04 7.27 5.48
C PRO A 48 19.75 7.36 6.99
N HIS A 49 20.15 8.47 7.61
CA HIS A 49 19.75 8.82 8.98
C HIS A 49 18.38 9.51 9.07
N ALA A 50 17.71 9.70 7.94
CA ALA A 50 16.38 10.29 7.85
C ALA A 50 15.58 9.56 6.77
N PHE A 51 14.57 8.79 7.16
CA PHE A 51 13.73 8.00 6.25
C PHE A 51 12.34 7.76 6.84
N GLY A 52 11.39 7.36 6.00
CA GLY A 52 10.08 6.88 6.43
C GLY A 52 10.01 5.36 6.43
N LEU A 53 9.08 4.82 7.21
CA LEU A 53 8.75 3.39 7.19
C LEU A 53 7.42 3.17 6.49
N VAL A 54 7.34 2.13 5.66
CA VAL A 54 6.09 1.64 5.08
C VAL A 54 5.93 0.17 5.41
N PHE A 55 4.83 -0.19 6.07
CA PHE A 55 4.59 -1.57 6.43
C PHE A 55 3.16 -2.00 6.13
N ASP A 56 2.98 -3.32 6.02
CA ASP A 56 1.68 -3.96 5.94
C ASP A 56 1.82 -5.44 6.36
N GLY A 57 0.69 -6.08 6.62
CA GLY A 57 0.60 -7.49 7.02
C GLY A 57 0.07 -8.38 5.89
N TRP A 58 0.59 -9.60 5.81
CA TRP A 58 0.12 -10.62 4.89
C TRP A 58 0.05 -11.99 5.56
N THR A 59 -1.17 -12.51 5.70
CA THR A 59 -1.41 -13.84 6.23
C THR A 59 -1.53 -14.85 5.09
N THR A 60 -0.73 -15.92 5.15
CA THR A 60 -0.84 -17.06 4.24
C THR A 60 -0.61 -18.37 4.98
N SER A 61 -1.42 -19.39 4.67
CA SER A 61 -1.24 -20.76 5.21
C SER A 61 -1.08 -20.83 6.74
N GLY A 62 -1.74 -19.92 7.47
CA GLY A 62 -1.67 -19.86 8.95
C GLY A 62 -0.47 -19.12 9.52
N VAL A 63 0.34 -18.44 8.70
CA VAL A 63 1.48 -17.61 9.14
C VAL A 63 1.22 -16.15 8.78
N HIS A 64 1.47 -15.23 9.71
CA HIS A 64 1.31 -13.78 9.49
C HIS A 64 2.67 -13.11 9.27
N TYR A 65 2.95 -12.71 8.03
CA TYR A 65 4.17 -12.00 7.66
C TYR A 65 3.95 -10.48 7.72
N VAL A 66 4.97 -9.76 8.17
CA VAL A 66 5.04 -8.30 8.07
C VAL A 66 6.09 -7.94 7.03
N GLY A 67 5.70 -7.14 6.04
CA GLY A 67 6.65 -6.52 5.11
C GLY A 67 6.95 -5.10 5.56
N LEU A 68 8.23 -4.75 5.71
CA LEU A 68 8.67 -3.42 6.13
C LEU A 68 9.68 -2.84 5.13
N PHE A 69 9.32 -1.72 4.54
CA PHE A 69 10.20 -0.92 3.70
C PHE A 69 10.69 0.33 4.43
N ALA A 70 11.93 0.72 4.16
CA ALA A 70 12.38 2.09 4.35
C ALA A 70 12.24 2.85 3.03
N VAL A 71 11.76 4.10 3.09
CA VAL A 71 11.59 5.02 1.96
C VAL A 71 12.27 6.35 2.26
N PHE A 72 13.00 6.89 1.30
CA PHE A 72 13.83 8.09 1.46
C PHE A 72 14.09 8.74 0.09
N PRO A 73 14.53 10.01 0.05
CA PRO A 73 14.97 10.62 -1.21
C PRO A 73 16.06 9.75 -1.87
N PRO A 74 15.99 9.49 -3.19
CA PRO A 74 17.00 8.69 -3.89
C PRO A 74 18.43 9.12 -3.58
N THR A 75 19.31 8.13 -3.37
CA THR A 75 20.74 8.35 -3.11
C THR A 75 21.59 7.68 -4.18
N ASP A 76 22.86 8.08 -4.32
CA ASP A 76 23.79 7.47 -5.28
C ASP A 76 23.93 5.95 -5.09
N ALA A 77 23.86 5.49 -3.84
CA ALA A 77 23.94 4.07 -3.51
C ALA A 77 22.61 3.32 -3.72
N ILE A 78 21.47 4.00 -3.56
CA ILE A 78 20.13 3.42 -3.62
C ILE A 78 19.21 4.34 -4.44
N LEU A 79 19.32 4.21 -5.76
CA LEU A 79 18.59 5.05 -6.73
C LEU A 79 17.06 4.89 -6.66
N ALA A 80 16.57 3.75 -6.16
CA ALA A 80 15.14 3.51 -6.03
C ALA A 80 14.49 4.33 -4.90
N GLY A 81 15.28 4.97 -4.02
CA GLY A 81 14.77 5.71 -2.85
C GLY A 81 14.02 4.83 -1.85
N ARG A 82 14.24 3.51 -1.89
CA ARG A 82 13.55 2.55 -1.04
C ARG A 82 14.28 1.22 -0.96
N VAL A 83 14.11 0.53 0.16
CA VAL A 83 14.60 -0.84 0.39
C VAL A 83 13.62 -1.62 1.25
N LEU A 84 13.50 -2.92 1.02
CA LEU A 84 12.84 -3.82 1.97
C LEU A 84 13.83 -4.12 3.08
N LEU A 85 13.47 -3.82 4.33
CA LEU A 85 14.26 -4.12 5.53
C LEU A 85 13.96 -5.51 6.04
N THR A 86 12.69 -5.89 6.10
CA THR A 86 12.29 -7.23 6.51
C THR A 86 11.03 -7.69 5.80
N PHE A 87 10.94 -9.00 5.58
CA PHE A 87 9.73 -9.74 5.29
C PHE A 87 9.82 -10.97 6.15
N SER A 88 9.18 -10.97 7.31
CA SER A 88 9.32 -12.04 8.31
C SER A 88 7.99 -12.24 9.06
N PRO A 89 7.73 -13.44 9.58
CA PRO A 89 6.63 -13.64 10.50
C PRO A 89 6.85 -12.84 11.78
N MET A 90 5.76 -12.42 12.45
CA MET A 90 5.87 -11.90 13.81
C MET A 90 6.31 -13.03 14.76
N GLU A 91 7.19 -12.71 15.71
CA GLU A 91 7.72 -13.71 16.66
C GLU A 91 6.63 -14.31 17.56
N ASP A 92 5.65 -13.49 17.95
CA ASP A 92 4.45 -13.92 18.67
C ASP A 92 3.20 -13.68 17.80
N GLU A 93 2.75 -14.72 17.11
CA GLU A 93 1.51 -14.68 16.32
C GLU A 93 0.24 -14.53 17.19
N SER A 94 0.35 -14.70 18.51
CA SER A 94 -0.77 -14.53 19.43
C SER A 94 -0.95 -13.08 19.91
N ASP A 95 0.08 -12.23 19.77
CA ASP A 95 0.03 -10.81 20.09
C ASP A 95 0.36 -9.94 18.87
N LEU A 96 -0.67 -9.66 18.06
CA LEU A 96 -0.62 -8.71 16.96
C LEU A 96 -0.91 -7.26 17.42
N GLY A 97 -0.67 -6.96 18.69
CA GLY A 97 -0.89 -5.66 19.29
C GLY A 97 0.13 -4.60 18.86
N ALA A 98 -0.18 -3.34 19.19
CA ALA A 98 0.61 -2.21 18.72
C ALA A 98 2.01 -2.19 19.33
N GLN A 99 2.15 -2.70 20.55
CA GLN A 99 3.44 -2.80 21.23
C GLN A 99 4.34 -3.84 20.57
N SER A 100 3.81 -5.00 20.23
CA SER A 100 4.56 -6.07 19.55
C SER A 100 5.02 -5.62 18.17
N LEU A 101 4.15 -4.92 17.43
CA LEU A 101 4.55 -4.29 16.17
C LEU A 101 5.62 -3.22 16.39
N SER A 102 5.51 -2.37 17.41
CA SER A 102 6.54 -1.37 17.72
C SER A 102 7.89 -2.00 18.03
N ASN A 103 7.89 -3.10 18.80
CA ASN A 103 9.11 -3.83 19.15
C ASN A 103 9.72 -4.46 17.89
N PHE A 104 8.91 -5.14 17.08
CA PHE A 104 9.34 -5.73 15.80
C PHE A 104 10.01 -4.69 14.88
N LEU A 105 9.41 -3.49 14.77
CA LEU A 105 10.00 -2.40 13.99
C LEU A 105 11.33 -1.93 14.60
N ALA A 106 11.41 -1.76 15.92
CA ALA A 106 12.64 -1.33 16.60
C ALA A 106 13.76 -2.37 16.52
N ASP A 107 13.43 -3.65 16.64
CA ASP A 107 14.38 -4.76 16.51
C ASP A 107 14.93 -4.83 15.08
N THR A 108 14.05 -4.74 14.07
CA THR A 108 14.47 -4.65 12.67
C THR A 108 15.41 -3.47 12.43
N LEU A 109 15.07 -2.29 12.94
CA LEU A 109 15.91 -1.10 12.80
C LEU A 109 17.30 -1.26 13.45
N SER A 110 17.35 -1.97 14.59
CA SER A 110 18.60 -2.29 15.29
C SER A 110 19.52 -3.18 14.45
N GLU A 111 18.97 -4.11 13.66
CA GLU A 111 19.77 -4.93 12.73
C GLU A 111 20.47 -4.10 11.64
N PHE A 112 19.95 -2.90 11.33
CA PHE A 112 20.52 -1.97 10.36
C PHE A 112 21.25 -0.79 11.00
N ASP A 113 21.57 -0.87 12.30
CA ASP A 113 22.23 0.20 13.06
C ASP A 113 21.50 1.55 12.93
N ARG A 114 20.16 1.54 12.92
CA ARG A 114 19.35 2.76 12.89
C ARG A 114 18.51 2.88 14.16
N PRO A 115 18.66 3.96 14.94
CA PRO A 115 17.74 4.21 16.04
C PRO A 115 16.38 4.69 15.53
N TRP A 116 15.36 4.58 16.38
CA TRP A 116 14.00 5.07 16.10
C TRP A 116 13.96 6.56 15.73
N SER A 117 14.90 7.36 16.23
CA SER A 117 15.03 8.80 15.93
C SER A 117 15.33 9.11 14.45
N CYS A 118 15.78 8.13 13.66
CA CYS A 118 15.98 8.29 12.22
C CYS A 118 14.66 8.22 11.41
N VAL A 119 13.57 7.76 12.05
CA VAL A 119 12.29 7.55 11.39
C VAL A 119 11.47 8.85 11.42
N LEU A 120 11.17 9.39 10.24
CA LEU A 120 10.45 10.66 10.07
C LEU A 120 8.93 10.48 10.11
N PHE A 121 8.44 9.36 9.57
CA PHE A 121 7.02 9.03 9.50
C PHE A 121 6.85 7.52 9.30
N VAL A 122 5.63 7.04 9.55
CA VAL A 122 5.25 5.65 9.31
C VAL A 122 3.99 5.62 8.45
N VAL A 123 3.93 4.71 7.47
CA VAL A 123 2.78 4.50 6.58
C VAL A 123 2.31 3.06 6.71
N GLY A 124 1.01 2.87 6.89
CA GLY A 124 0.40 1.54 7.00
C GLY A 124 -1.11 1.59 6.81
N ASP A 125 -1.77 0.43 6.92
CA ASP A 125 -3.22 0.39 6.92
C ASP A 125 -3.79 1.04 8.20
N ASN A 126 -4.98 1.63 8.09
CA ASN A 126 -5.61 2.43 9.16
C ASN A 126 -6.28 1.56 10.24
N CYS A 127 -5.64 0.46 10.61
CA CYS A 127 -6.09 -0.35 11.75
C CYS A 127 -5.82 0.40 13.07
N SER A 128 -6.69 0.21 14.07
CA SER A 128 -6.58 0.82 15.40
C SER A 128 -5.24 0.53 16.08
N VAL A 129 -4.66 -0.64 15.82
CA VAL A 129 -3.32 -1.06 16.26
C VAL A 129 -2.23 -0.13 15.74
N ASN A 130 -2.34 0.32 14.49
CA ASN A 130 -1.31 1.14 13.84
C ASN A 130 -1.42 2.61 14.21
N GLN A 131 -2.63 3.08 14.52
CA GLN A 131 -2.84 4.43 15.07
C GLN A 131 -2.12 4.60 16.41
N TYR A 132 -2.08 3.55 17.24
CA TYR A 132 -1.41 3.59 18.53
C TYR A 132 0.12 3.78 18.42
N LEU A 133 0.75 3.34 17.33
CA LEU A 133 2.17 3.62 17.05
C LEU A 133 2.45 5.12 16.91
N GLY A 134 1.54 5.86 16.27
CA GLY A 134 1.65 7.30 16.08
C GLY A 134 1.50 8.10 17.38
N ASP A 135 0.68 7.60 18.31
CA ASP A 135 0.37 8.25 19.58
C ASP A 135 1.47 8.05 20.62
N ARG A 136 2.06 6.85 20.70
CA ARG A 136 3.07 6.52 21.72
C ARG A 136 4.51 6.78 21.26
N GLY A 137 4.78 6.68 19.96
CA GLY A 137 6.11 6.84 19.38
C GLY A 137 6.48 8.28 19.03
N GLY A 138 5.56 9.25 19.15
CA GLY A 138 5.78 10.65 18.77
C GLY A 138 5.89 10.88 17.25
N ILE A 139 5.99 9.83 16.44
CA ILE A 139 6.18 9.88 15.00
C ILE A 139 4.83 10.03 14.28
N PRO A 140 4.73 10.84 13.21
CA PRO A 140 3.51 10.92 12.42
C PRO A 140 3.19 9.63 11.65
N PHE A 141 1.95 9.17 11.81
CA PHE A 141 1.41 8.03 11.09
C PHE A 141 0.51 8.49 9.92
N ILE A 142 0.78 7.98 8.72
CA ILE A 142 0.02 8.24 7.49
C ILE A 142 -0.82 7.01 7.17
N GLY A 143 -2.12 7.22 7.11
CA GLY A 143 -3.05 6.16 6.75
C GLY A 143 -3.07 5.87 5.27
N CYS A 144 -3.01 4.59 4.90
CA CYS A 144 -3.04 4.17 3.50
C CYS A 144 -4.28 4.73 2.76
N ALA A 145 -4.04 5.57 1.75
CA ALA A 145 -5.10 6.19 0.96
C ALA A 145 -5.95 5.14 0.21
N SER A 146 -5.35 4.05 -0.30
CA SER A 146 -6.09 2.94 -0.92
C SER A 146 -7.10 2.32 0.03
N HIS A 147 -6.74 2.15 1.31
CA HIS A 147 -7.62 1.59 2.32
C HIS A 147 -8.77 2.54 2.64
N ARG A 148 -8.48 3.84 2.83
CA ARG A 148 -9.50 4.89 3.04
C ARG A 148 -10.47 4.96 1.86
N TYR A 149 -9.95 4.85 0.64
CA TYR A 149 -10.75 4.84 -0.57
C TYR A 149 -11.63 3.59 -0.69
N ASN A 150 -11.12 2.42 -0.31
CA ASN A 150 -11.92 1.19 -0.24
C ASN A 150 -13.11 1.35 0.73
N LEU A 151 -12.89 1.89 1.93
CA LEU A 151 -13.98 2.14 2.90
C LEU A 151 -15.01 3.15 2.37
N ALA A 152 -14.56 4.19 1.66
CA ALA A 152 -15.45 5.17 1.03
C ALA A 152 -16.35 4.56 -0.05
N VAL A 153 -15.80 3.69 -0.90
CA VAL A 153 -16.58 3.02 -1.94
C VAL A 153 -17.50 1.96 -1.35
N GLN A 154 -17.09 1.27 -0.29
CA GLN A 154 -17.98 0.36 0.44
C GLN A 154 -19.19 1.09 1.03
N LEU A 155 -18.98 2.25 1.67
CA LEU A 155 -20.07 3.10 2.18
C LEU A 155 -21.02 3.55 1.07
N PHE A 156 -20.48 3.96 -0.08
CA PHE A 156 -21.28 4.33 -1.25
C PHE A 156 -22.14 3.17 -1.77
N LEU A 157 -21.64 1.93 -1.67
CA LEU A 157 -22.34 0.72 -2.12
C LEU A 157 -23.44 0.24 -1.17
N GLU A 158 -23.57 0.82 0.03
CA GLU A 158 -24.60 0.42 1.00
C GLU A 158 -26.03 0.63 0.45
N ASP A 159 -26.24 1.71 -0.31
CA ASP A 159 -27.53 2.04 -0.94
C ASP A 159 -27.95 0.99 -1.99
N ASP A 160 -26.99 0.34 -2.65
CA ASP A 160 -27.23 -0.70 -3.67
C ASP A 160 -27.10 -2.13 -3.11
N SER A 161 -27.01 -2.29 -1.79
CA SER A 161 -26.69 -3.57 -1.14
C SER A 161 -27.61 -4.72 -1.55
N ASP A 162 -28.92 -4.47 -1.68
CA ASP A 162 -29.89 -5.48 -2.14
C ASP A 162 -29.62 -5.95 -3.57
N LEU A 163 -29.36 -5.02 -4.49
CA LEU A 163 -29.04 -5.32 -5.88
C LEU A 163 -27.72 -6.09 -5.98
N VAL A 164 -26.70 -5.65 -5.24
CA VAL A 164 -25.40 -6.33 -5.14
C VAL A 164 -25.57 -7.75 -4.58
N ASN A 165 -26.42 -7.93 -3.57
CA ASN A 165 -26.70 -9.23 -2.97
C ASN A 165 -27.44 -10.17 -3.93
N LYS A 166 -28.42 -9.67 -4.70
CA LYS A 166 -29.10 -10.44 -5.74
C LYS A 166 -28.13 -10.88 -6.83
N ALA A 167 -27.31 -9.97 -7.34
CA ALA A 167 -26.27 -10.29 -8.32
C ALA A 167 -25.27 -11.32 -7.76
N ASN A 168 -24.84 -11.17 -6.50
CA ASN A 168 -23.94 -12.14 -5.87
C ASN A 168 -24.57 -13.54 -5.77
N LYS A 169 -25.83 -13.66 -5.35
CA LYS A 169 -26.55 -14.94 -5.29
C LYS A 169 -26.62 -15.60 -6.67
N LEU A 170 -26.95 -14.84 -7.70
CA LEU A 170 -26.96 -15.32 -9.09
C LEU A 170 -25.56 -15.82 -9.50
N MET A 171 -24.53 -15.01 -9.29
CA MET A 171 -23.15 -15.35 -9.68
C MET A 171 -22.61 -16.57 -8.95
N LEU A 172 -22.92 -16.73 -7.66
CA LEU A 172 -22.61 -17.93 -6.88
C LEU A 172 -23.32 -19.16 -7.46
N LYS A 173 -24.60 -19.05 -7.80
CA LYS A 173 -25.33 -20.17 -8.40
C LYS A 173 -24.75 -20.58 -9.75
N LEU A 174 -24.42 -19.61 -10.59
CA LEU A 174 -23.76 -19.82 -11.88
C LEU A 174 -22.37 -20.44 -11.73
N SER A 175 -21.67 -20.19 -10.62
CA SER A 175 -20.34 -20.75 -10.38
C SER A 175 -20.33 -22.26 -10.07
N THR A 176 -21.48 -22.84 -9.72
CA THR A 176 -21.64 -24.28 -9.46
C THR A 176 -21.43 -25.10 -10.74
N VAL A 177 -21.11 -26.39 -10.60
CA VAL A 177 -20.94 -27.31 -11.76
C VAL A 177 -22.16 -27.29 -12.68
N LYS A 178 -23.38 -27.38 -12.11
CA LYS A 178 -24.63 -27.33 -12.87
C LYS A 178 -24.88 -25.95 -13.50
N GLY A 179 -24.55 -24.88 -12.77
CA GLY A 179 -24.65 -23.51 -13.25
C GLY A 179 -23.74 -23.26 -14.45
N ARG A 180 -22.47 -23.65 -14.36
CA ARG A 180 -21.48 -23.54 -15.43
C ARG A 180 -21.89 -24.31 -16.68
N ALA A 181 -22.26 -25.59 -16.53
CA ALA A 181 -22.72 -26.40 -17.66
C ALA A 181 -23.94 -25.79 -18.36
N CYS A 182 -24.83 -25.13 -17.60
CA CYS A 182 -25.95 -24.42 -18.18
C CYS A 182 -25.52 -23.13 -18.88
N LEU A 183 -24.56 -22.41 -18.30
CA LEU A 183 -24.01 -21.21 -18.88
C LEU A 183 -23.28 -21.51 -20.21
N ASP A 184 -22.52 -22.60 -20.27
CA ASP A 184 -21.79 -23.05 -21.45
C ASP A 184 -22.72 -23.33 -22.65
N SER A 185 -24.00 -23.64 -22.39
CA SER A 185 -25.01 -23.81 -23.45
C SER A 185 -25.47 -22.50 -24.09
N VAL A 186 -25.19 -21.36 -23.47
CA VAL A 186 -25.60 -20.01 -23.93
C VAL A 186 -24.42 -19.04 -24.11
N THR A 187 -23.27 -19.28 -23.47
CA THR A 187 -22.05 -18.46 -23.59
C THR A 187 -20.81 -19.18 -23.03
N GLY A 188 -19.63 -18.92 -23.60
CA GLY A 188 -18.35 -19.42 -23.06
C GLY A 188 -17.77 -18.57 -21.91
N VAL A 189 -18.50 -17.56 -21.43
CA VAL A 189 -18.00 -16.59 -20.44
C VAL A 189 -18.27 -17.07 -19.02
N HIS A 190 -17.25 -17.48 -18.26
CA HIS A 190 -17.48 -17.99 -16.90
C HIS A 190 -17.81 -16.93 -15.83
N PRO A 191 -18.53 -17.28 -14.74
CA PRO A 191 -18.82 -16.34 -13.66
C PRO A 191 -17.57 -15.97 -12.84
N LYS A 192 -17.59 -14.79 -12.23
CA LYS A 192 -16.61 -14.32 -11.24
C LYS A 192 -17.30 -14.16 -9.89
N ILE A 193 -16.63 -14.56 -8.81
CA ILE A 193 -17.11 -14.42 -7.43
C ILE A 193 -16.35 -13.26 -6.78
N LYS A 194 -17.03 -12.46 -5.95
CA LYS A 194 -16.37 -11.41 -5.17
C LYS A 194 -15.54 -12.00 -4.03
N ASN A 195 -14.42 -11.37 -3.70
CA ASN A 195 -13.65 -11.58 -2.48
C ASN A 195 -14.00 -10.46 -1.50
N GLU A 196 -14.43 -10.79 -0.28
CA GLU A 196 -14.99 -9.83 0.68
C GLU A 196 -14.05 -8.68 1.03
N THR A 197 -12.73 -8.90 0.96
CA THR A 197 -11.72 -7.94 1.42
C THR A 197 -11.56 -6.68 0.57
N ARG A 198 -11.94 -6.67 -0.72
CA ARG A 198 -11.74 -5.51 -1.61
C ARG A 198 -12.96 -5.20 -2.46
N TRP A 199 -13.40 -3.94 -2.47
CA TRP A 199 -14.55 -3.48 -3.25
C TRP A 199 -14.40 -3.72 -4.76
N SER A 200 -13.17 -3.68 -5.28
CA SER A 200 -12.87 -3.91 -6.70
C SER A 200 -13.23 -5.32 -7.16
N SER A 201 -13.25 -6.31 -6.25
CA SER A 201 -13.74 -7.66 -6.56
C SER A 201 -15.25 -7.68 -6.77
N THR A 202 -15.99 -6.89 -5.98
CA THR A 202 -17.44 -6.70 -6.13
C THR A 202 -17.74 -6.04 -7.47
N MET A 203 -17.01 -4.98 -7.85
CA MET A 203 -17.16 -4.39 -9.19
C MET A 203 -16.91 -5.41 -10.30
N LYS A 204 -15.81 -6.19 -10.23
CA LYS A 204 -15.49 -7.21 -11.25
C LYS A 204 -16.58 -8.27 -11.36
N MET A 205 -17.20 -8.66 -10.24
CA MET A 205 -18.35 -9.56 -10.21
C MET A 205 -19.58 -8.91 -10.88
N LEU A 206 -19.94 -7.69 -10.50
CA LEU A 206 -21.10 -6.97 -11.04
C LEU A 206 -20.95 -6.73 -12.54
N LYS A 207 -19.77 -6.31 -13.01
CA LYS A 207 -19.46 -6.17 -14.43
C LYS A 207 -19.62 -7.49 -15.18
N ARG A 208 -19.09 -8.60 -14.62
CA ARG A 208 -19.29 -9.93 -15.20
C ARG A 208 -20.76 -10.36 -15.20
N CYS A 209 -21.52 -9.99 -14.17
CA CYS A 209 -22.96 -10.24 -14.14
C CYS A 209 -23.66 -9.46 -15.27
N ASP A 210 -23.35 -8.18 -15.44
CA ASP A 210 -23.90 -7.32 -16.51
C ASP A 210 -23.62 -7.92 -17.91
N ASP A 211 -22.38 -8.36 -18.14
CA ASP A 211 -21.97 -9.03 -19.39
C ASP A 211 -22.77 -10.33 -19.66
N LEU A 212 -23.20 -11.03 -18.61
CA LEU A 212 -23.90 -12.32 -18.71
C LEU A 212 -25.41 -12.17 -18.91
N ILE A 213 -26.02 -11.06 -18.48
CA ILE A 213 -27.48 -10.85 -18.54
C ILE A 213 -28.06 -11.12 -19.94
N PRO A 214 -27.48 -10.64 -21.06
CA PRO A 214 -28.03 -10.90 -22.39
C PRO A 214 -28.10 -12.39 -22.73
N ALA A 215 -27.04 -13.15 -22.42
CA ALA A 215 -26.99 -14.59 -22.68
C ALA A 215 -27.94 -15.38 -21.76
N LEU A 216 -28.02 -14.97 -20.49
CA LEU A 216 -28.94 -15.57 -19.52
C LEU A 216 -30.41 -15.40 -19.92
N ARG A 217 -30.77 -14.29 -20.57
CA ARG A 217 -32.12 -14.07 -21.10
C ARG A 217 -32.47 -14.95 -22.30
N GLN A 218 -31.48 -15.45 -23.03
CA GLN A 218 -31.69 -16.39 -24.14
C GLN A 218 -31.79 -17.85 -23.67
N MET A 219 -31.53 -18.11 -22.39
CA MET A 219 -31.61 -19.44 -21.80
C MET A 219 -33.06 -19.94 -21.76
N SER A 220 -33.28 -21.19 -22.20
CA SER A 220 -34.61 -21.81 -22.11
C SER A 220 -35.04 -21.97 -20.66
N THR A 221 -36.33 -21.83 -20.38
CA THR A 221 -36.91 -21.98 -19.04
C THR A 221 -36.55 -23.34 -18.41
N LYS A 222 -36.56 -24.41 -19.22
CA LYS A 222 -36.17 -25.76 -18.77
C LYS A 222 -34.73 -25.80 -18.25
N ASN A 223 -33.81 -25.14 -18.95
CA ASN A 223 -32.40 -25.08 -18.56
C ASN A 223 -32.21 -24.20 -17.32
N ALA A 224 -32.90 -23.05 -17.26
CA ALA A 224 -32.86 -22.15 -16.11
C ALA A 224 -33.36 -22.82 -14.82
N VAL A 225 -34.47 -23.57 -14.89
CA VAL A 225 -35.00 -24.36 -13.76
C VAL A 225 -34.05 -25.50 -13.40
N LYS A 226 -33.51 -26.22 -14.39
CA LYS A 226 -32.58 -27.34 -14.17
C LYS A 226 -31.32 -26.92 -13.40
N CYS A 227 -30.78 -25.73 -13.69
CA CYS A 227 -29.63 -25.19 -12.96
C CYS A 227 -30.01 -24.32 -11.76
N GLY A 228 -31.31 -24.07 -11.53
CA GLY A 228 -31.86 -23.36 -10.37
C GLY A 228 -31.53 -21.86 -10.36
N VAL A 229 -31.47 -21.24 -11.53
CA VAL A 229 -31.23 -19.79 -11.70
C VAL A 229 -32.50 -19.03 -12.05
N ASP A 230 -33.58 -19.72 -12.39
CA ASP A 230 -34.88 -19.18 -12.79
C ASP A 230 -35.43 -18.14 -11.79
N LYS A 231 -35.25 -18.39 -10.49
CA LYS A 231 -35.67 -17.47 -9.41
C LYS A 231 -34.63 -16.43 -9.00
N LEU A 232 -33.45 -16.47 -9.62
CA LEU A 232 -32.30 -15.60 -9.30
C LEU A 232 -31.99 -14.62 -10.43
N MET A 233 -32.68 -14.73 -11.57
CA MET A 233 -32.52 -13.78 -12.67
C MET A 233 -32.93 -12.39 -12.24
N LEU A 234 -32.10 -11.41 -12.57
CA LEU A 234 -32.43 -10.00 -12.39
C LEU A 234 -33.57 -9.63 -13.34
N SER A 235 -34.55 -8.88 -12.83
CA SER A 235 -35.60 -8.26 -13.63
C SER A 235 -35.02 -7.27 -14.65
N ALA A 236 -35.84 -6.83 -15.60
CA ALA A 236 -35.43 -5.83 -16.58
C ALA A 236 -34.96 -4.52 -15.90
N THR A 237 -35.65 -4.08 -14.86
CA THR A 237 -35.31 -2.88 -14.07
C THR A 237 -34.00 -3.06 -13.32
N GLU A 238 -33.84 -4.15 -12.57
CA GLU A 238 -32.62 -4.44 -11.81
C GLU A 238 -31.40 -4.58 -12.72
N ALA A 239 -31.57 -5.17 -13.92
CA ALA A 239 -30.50 -5.25 -14.91
C ALA A 239 -30.06 -3.86 -15.42
N MET A 240 -31.02 -2.94 -15.64
CA MET A 240 -30.71 -1.57 -16.04
C MET A 240 -30.01 -0.81 -14.90
N GLU A 241 -30.46 -0.99 -13.66
CA GLU A 241 -29.83 -0.40 -12.47
C GLU A 241 -28.42 -0.93 -12.28
N LEU A 242 -28.21 -2.25 -12.44
CA LEU A 242 -26.89 -2.87 -12.37
C LEU A 242 -25.94 -2.28 -13.42
N SER A 243 -26.39 -2.14 -14.67
CA SER A 243 -25.54 -1.58 -15.73
C SER A 243 -25.19 -0.11 -15.46
N LYS A 244 -26.10 0.67 -14.88
CA LYS A 244 -25.82 2.04 -14.42
C LYS A 244 -24.78 2.05 -13.29
N LEU A 245 -24.95 1.18 -12.29
CA LEU A 245 -24.03 1.04 -11.17
C LEU A 245 -22.62 0.63 -11.65
N VAL A 246 -22.51 -0.34 -12.57
CA VAL A 246 -21.23 -0.77 -13.15
C VAL A 246 -20.49 0.39 -13.82
N LYS A 247 -21.20 1.28 -14.52
CA LYS A 247 -20.59 2.49 -15.13
C LYS A 247 -20.07 3.46 -14.07
N VAL A 248 -20.77 3.62 -12.95
CA VAL A 248 -20.31 4.43 -11.81
C VAL A 248 -19.08 3.81 -11.17
N LEU A 249 -19.13 2.52 -10.85
CA LEU A 249 -18.02 1.79 -10.24
C LEU A 249 -16.77 1.77 -11.13
N THR A 250 -16.92 1.72 -12.45
CA THR A 250 -15.79 1.80 -13.39
C THR A 250 -15.06 3.14 -13.27
N LYS A 251 -15.79 4.25 -13.06
CA LYS A 251 -15.18 5.57 -12.80
C LYS A 251 -14.54 5.66 -11.43
N LEU A 252 -15.09 4.97 -10.42
CA LEU A 252 -14.46 4.90 -9.11
C LEU A 252 -13.20 4.03 -9.14
N ASP A 253 -13.14 3.00 -10.00
CA ASP A 253 -12.02 2.08 -10.12
C ASP A 253 -10.81 2.74 -10.77
N SER A 254 -11.03 3.73 -11.66
CA SER A 254 -9.91 4.53 -12.21
C SER A 254 -9.14 5.26 -11.12
N VAL A 255 -9.81 5.68 -10.03
CA VAL A 255 -9.11 6.26 -8.87
C VAL A 255 -8.34 5.19 -8.12
N THR A 256 -8.92 4.00 -7.89
CA THR A 256 -8.17 2.87 -7.30
C THR A 256 -6.92 2.53 -8.10
N ILE A 257 -7.00 2.54 -9.44
CA ILE A 257 -5.85 2.32 -10.32
C ILE A 257 -4.83 3.44 -10.17
N ALA A 258 -5.25 4.70 -10.17
CA ALA A 258 -4.35 5.83 -9.94
C ALA A 258 -3.64 5.75 -8.57
N LEU A 259 -4.34 5.28 -7.53
CA LEU A 259 -3.75 5.07 -6.20
C LEU A 259 -2.61 4.03 -6.19
N GLN A 260 -2.53 3.15 -7.18
CA GLN A 260 -1.48 2.11 -7.28
C GLN A 260 -0.16 2.62 -7.87
N ASP A 261 -0.13 3.86 -8.37
CA ASP A 261 1.07 4.47 -8.93
C ASP A 261 2.14 4.67 -7.83
N GLU A 262 3.40 4.37 -8.17
CA GLU A 262 4.55 4.49 -7.27
C GLU A 262 4.95 5.95 -7.02
N GLU A 263 4.70 6.81 -8.00
CA GLU A 263 5.12 8.21 -7.98
C GLU A 263 4.01 9.13 -7.46
N LEU A 264 2.91 8.55 -6.97
CA LEU A 264 1.76 9.30 -6.51
C LEU A 264 2.07 10.08 -5.23
N THR A 265 1.85 11.38 -5.30
CA THR A 265 2.04 12.30 -4.17
C THR A 265 0.80 12.43 -3.29
N THR A 266 0.99 12.89 -2.04
CA THR A 266 -0.11 13.17 -1.12
C THR A 266 -1.03 14.29 -1.65
N LEU A 267 -0.47 15.28 -2.36
CA LEU A 267 -1.22 16.31 -3.08
C LEU A 267 -2.16 15.72 -4.14
N GLN A 268 -1.64 14.85 -5.02
CA GLN A 268 -2.47 14.21 -6.06
C GLN A 268 -3.56 13.33 -5.46
N VAL A 269 -3.26 12.58 -4.39
CA VAL A 269 -4.29 11.85 -3.62
C VAL A 269 -5.34 12.82 -3.10
N ARG A 270 -4.93 14.00 -2.63
CA ARG A 270 -5.89 15.00 -2.16
C ARG A 270 -6.82 15.45 -3.28
N ASP A 271 -6.28 15.78 -4.44
CA ASP A 271 -7.06 16.20 -5.61
C ASP A 271 -8.05 15.11 -6.07
N LEU A 272 -7.61 13.84 -6.11
CA LEU A 272 -8.47 12.69 -6.46
C LEU A 272 -9.64 12.53 -5.47
N PHE A 273 -9.37 12.66 -4.18
CA PHE A 273 -10.39 12.52 -3.14
C PHE A 273 -11.35 13.71 -3.15
N ASP A 274 -10.86 14.94 -3.29
CA ASP A 274 -11.72 16.12 -3.33
C ASP A 274 -12.63 16.11 -4.56
N HIS A 275 -12.11 15.68 -5.72
CA HIS A 275 -12.93 15.42 -6.91
C HIS A 275 -13.99 14.33 -6.67
N THR A 276 -13.60 13.24 -5.99
CA THR A 276 -14.53 12.17 -5.65
C THR A 276 -15.64 12.65 -4.70
N ILE A 277 -15.30 13.43 -3.68
CA ILE A 277 -16.25 14.01 -2.70
C ILE A 277 -17.22 14.96 -3.40
N ALA A 278 -16.73 15.79 -4.31
CA ALA A 278 -17.58 16.73 -5.06
C ALA A 278 -18.69 16.00 -5.82
N LYS A 279 -18.40 14.79 -6.33
CA LYS A 279 -19.33 13.97 -7.09
C LYS A 279 -20.18 13.03 -6.23
N TYR A 280 -19.61 12.49 -5.15
CA TYR A 280 -20.25 11.55 -4.24
C TYR A 280 -20.05 12.02 -2.79
N PRO A 281 -20.87 12.98 -2.31
CA PRO A 281 -20.68 13.63 -1.01
C PRO A 281 -20.66 12.66 0.19
N ILE A 282 -21.36 11.52 0.10
CA ILE A 282 -21.37 10.47 1.14
C ILE A 282 -19.97 9.95 1.47
N MET A 283 -19.06 9.92 0.48
CA MET A 283 -17.68 9.46 0.65
C MET A 283 -16.81 10.39 1.51
N ARG A 284 -17.28 11.63 1.79
CA ARG A 284 -16.57 12.62 2.62
C ARG A 284 -16.17 12.05 3.99
N LYS A 285 -16.98 11.15 4.56
CA LYS A 285 -16.73 10.49 5.85
C LYS A 285 -15.32 9.92 5.97
N TYR A 286 -14.80 9.31 4.89
CA TYR A 286 -13.47 8.67 4.89
C TYR A 286 -12.41 9.46 4.12
N LEU A 287 -12.84 10.26 3.12
CA LEU A 287 -11.94 10.94 2.20
C LEU A 287 -11.56 12.36 2.64
N SER A 288 -12.31 13.00 3.55
CA SER A 288 -12.03 14.36 4.03
C SER A 288 -10.61 14.52 4.58
N ALA A 289 -10.04 15.73 4.44
CA ALA A 289 -8.74 16.07 5.04
C ALA A 289 -8.77 16.12 6.58
N ASN A 290 -9.98 16.13 7.16
CA ASN A 290 -10.23 16.10 8.60
C ASN A 290 -11.06 14.86 8.98
N ALA A 291 -10.98 13.78 8.21
CA ALA A 291 -11.65 12.54 8.57
C ALA A 291 -11.12 12.05 9.92
N ALA A 292 -12.02 11.63 10.82
CA ALA A 292 -11.66 11.20 12.18
C ALA A 292 -10.71 9.98 12.20
N SER A 293 -10.61 9.25 11.08
CA SER A 293 -9.68 8.14 10.89
C SER A 293 -8.23 8.57 10.66
N ILE A 294 -7.95 9.87 10.50
CA ILE A 294 -6.59 10.38 10.31
C ILE A 294 -5.98 10.69 11.68
N ASN A 295 -4.93 9.95 12.06
CA ASN A 295 -4.25 10.13 13.35
C ASN A 295 -3.63 11.55 13.47
N LYS A 296 -2.82 11.99 12.50
CA LYS A 296 -2.23 13.34 12.48
C LYS A 296 -2.66 14.16 11.26
N ALA A 297 -3.92 14.59 11.24
CA ALA A 297 -4.46 15.41 10.16
C ALA A 297 -3.64 16.68 9.84
N PRO A 298 -3.05 17.40 10.82
CA PRO A 298 -2.16 18.52 10.51
C PRO A 298 -0.93 18.14 9.69
N PHE A 299 -0.36 16.94 9.91
CA PHE A 299 0.79 16.47 9.18
C PHE A 299 0.46 16.16 7.71
N GLU A 300 -0.62 15.42 7.44
CA GLU A 300 -1.06 15.17 6.06
C GLU A 300 -1.36 16.48 5.31
N ARG A 301 -1.99 17.46 5.97
CA ARG A 301 -2.24 18.79 5.38
C ARG A 301 -0.95 19.56 5.13
N ALA A 302 0.04 19.44 6.01
CA ALA A 302 1.36 20.04 5.81
C ALA A 302 2.02 19.48 4.55
N LEU A 303 2.00 18.15 4.35
CA LEU A 303 2.53 17.51 3.13
C LEU A 303 1.87 18.07 1.86
N VAL A 304 0.54 18.16 1.82
CA VAL A 304 -0.19 18.72 0.67
C VAL A 304 0.23 20.16 0.38
N LYS A 305 0.43 20.97 1.42
CA LYS A 305 0.85 22.36 1.28
C LYS A 305 2.30 22.50 0.83
N LEU A 306 3.21 21.71 1.40
CA LEU A 306 4.61 21.66 0.99
C LEU A 306 4.74 21.26 -0.49
N GLN A 307 4.05 20.20 -0.90
CA GLN A 307 4.05 19.71 -2.29
C GLN A 307 3.41 20.70 -3.29
N SER A 308 2.57 21.63 -2.83
CA SER A 308 1.95 22.66 -3.67
C SER A 308 2.56 24.05 -3.50
N GLY A 309 3.66 24.20 -2.74
CA GLY A 309 4.31 25.49 -2.48
C GLY A 309 3.48 26.46 -1.64
N ARG A 310 2.46 25.98 -0.91
CA ARG A 310 1.60 26.80 -0.04
C ARG A 310 2.20 26.95 1.35
N LYS A 311 1.95 28.11 1.98
CA LYS A 311 2.42 28.39 3.35
C LYS A 311 1.72 27.53 4.40
N LEU A 312 2.52 26.99 5.32
CA LEU A 312 2.03 26.25 6.49
C LEU A 312 1.46 27.18 7.56
N THR A 313 0.40 26.72 8.22
CA THR A 313 -0.10 27.28 9.48
C THR A 313 0.82 26.89 10.65
N PRO A 314 0.77 27.58 11.80
CA PRO A 314 1.61 27.23 12.96
C PRO A 314 1.47 25.77 13.39
N VAL A 315 0.23 25.26 13.43
CA VAL A 315 -0.07 23.86 13.80
C VAL A 315 0.51 22.86 12.80
N GLU A 316 0.50 23.21 11.50
CA GLU A 316 1.09 22.37 10.46
C GLU A 316 2.62 22.39 10.52
N ARG A 317 3.24 23.54 10.81
CA ARG A 317 4.70 23.64 10.99
C ARG A 317 5.19 22.79 12.15
N GLU A 318 4.48 22.86 13.28
CA GLU A 318 4.78 22.03 14.45
C GLU A 318 4.65 20.54 14.11
N ALA A 319 3.58 20.16 13.41
CA ALA A 319 3.34 18.77 13.02
C ALA A 319 4.34 18.22 11.98
N SER A 320 5.01 19.09 11.21
CA SER A 320 6.00 18.72 10.19
C SER A 320 7.43 19.12 10.55
N ALA A 321 7.72 19.40 11.82
CA ALA A 321 9.02 19.88 12.28
C ALA A 321 10.17 18.90 11.95
N MET A 322 9.91 17.59 11.98
CA MET A 322 10.90 16.57 11.62
C MET A 322 11.27 16.56 10.12
N LEU A 323 10.51 17.25 9.27
CA LEU A 323 10.83 17.40 7.85
C LEU A 323 11.66 18.65 7.54
N LEU A 324 12.04 19.44 8.55
CA LEU A 324 12.93 20.57 8.35
C LEU A 324 14.28 20.08 7.83
N ALA A 325 14.77 20.73 6.78
CA ALA A 325 16.10 20.46 6.26
C ALA A 325 17.14 20.85 7.32
N PRO A 326 18.26 20.11 7.41
CA PRO A 326 19.38 20.54 8.24
C PRO A 326 19.79 21.96 7.82
N ALA A 327 20.04 22.84 8.80
CA ALA A 327 20.55 24.17 8.51
C ALA A 327 21.86 24.02 7.72
N VAL A 328 21.91 24.56 6.51
CA VAL A 328 23.20 24.81 5.85
C VAL A 328 23.86 25.87 6.71
N GLU A 329 25.02 25.56 7.31
CA GLU A 329 25.83 26.57 7.99
C GLU A 329 26.30 27.61 6.96
N GLU A 330 25.46 28.61 6.70
CA GLU A 330 25.97 29.87 6.20
C GLU A 330 26.80 30.46 7.34
N THR A 331 28.11 30.46 7.14
CA THR A 331 29.11 31.08 8.01
C THR A 331 28.77 32.56 8.13
N SER A 332 27.94 32.94 9.09
CA SER A 332 27.66 34.32 9.42
C SER A 332 28.76 34.79 10.36
N LEU A 333 29.61 35.69 9.83
CA LEU A 333 30.59 36.43 10.59
C LEU A 333 29.89 37.11 11.77
N SER A 334 30.41 36.84 12.97
CA SER A 334 30.04 37.49 14.22
C SER A 334 30.39 38.98 14.15
N GLU A 335 29.38 39.86 14.11
CA GLU A 335 29.57 41.28 14.39
C GLU A 335 29.21 41.55 15.86
N GLU A 336 30.17 42.14 16.57
CA GLU A 336 30.14 42.46 17.98
C GLU A 336 29.02 43.47 18.32
N ASP A 337 28.26 43.14 19.36
CA ASP A 337 27.19 43.97 19.93
C ASP A 337 27.79 45.23 20.56
N SER A 338 27.39 46.41 20.09
CA SER A 338 27.58 47.66 20.83
C SER A 338 26.22 48.22 21.24
N GLU A 339 26.02 48.36 22.55
CA GLU A 339 24.81 48.88 23.17
C GLU A 339 24.54 50.32 22.70
N SER A 340 23.54 50.48 21.84
CA SER A 340 22.88 51.76 21.58
C SER A 340 21.37 51.57 21.52
N GLU A 341 20.62 52.51 22.13
CA GLU A 341 19.16 52.44 22.24
C GLU A 341 18.51 52.37 20.85
N GLU A 342 17.86 51.24 20.55
CA GLU A 342 17.23 50.97 19.25
C GLU A 342 16.04 51.90 18.99
N THR A 343 16.09 52.60 17.84
CA THR A 343 14.98 53.42 17.35
C THR A 343 13.77 52.57 16.92
N PHE A 344 12.57 53.18 16.91
CA PHE A 344 11.32 52.50 16.49
C PHE A 344 11.39 51.94 15.05
N ALA A 345 12.16 52.58 14.17
CA ALA A 345 12.41 52.11 12.81
C ALA A 345 13.34 50.87 12.79
N GLN A 346 14.36 50.83 13.65
CA GLN A 346 15.21 49.65 13.84
C GLN A 346 14.41 48.48 14.42
N GLN A 347 13.50 48.70 15.37
CA GLN A 347 12.60 47.63 15.87
C GLN A 347 11.65 47.08 14.79
N ALA A 348 11.10 47.94 13.93
CA ALA A 348 10.25 47.52 12.82
C ALA A 348 11.01 46.74 11.73
N LEU A 349 12.26 47.13 11.44
CA LEU A 349 13.14 46.43 10.50
C LEU A 349 13.74 45.14 11.11
N LYS A 350 14.01 45.12 12.42
CA LYS A 350 14.43 43.93 13.18
C LYS A 350 13.31 42.89 13.24
N ARG A 351 12.03 43.29 13.30
CA ARG A 351 10.89 42.36 13.10
C ARG A 351 10.87 41.70 11.71
N ARG A 352 11.37 42.39 10.68
CA ARG A 352 11.53 41.82 9.33
C ARG A 352 12.76 40.91 9.21
N ARG A 353 13.81 41.15 10.01
CA ARG A 353 14.98 40.24 10.17
C ARG A 353 14.68 39.03 11.09
N LEU A 354 13.76 39.18 12.05
CA LEU A 354 13.24 38.13 12.95
C LEU A 354 12.15 37.27 12.29
N ALA A 355 11.61 37.70 11.15
CA ALA A 355 11.10 36.75 10.17
C ALA A 355 12.32 36.02 9.63
N GLY A 356 12.77 35.00 10.37
CA GLY A 356 13.95 34.21 10.07
C GLY A 356 13.92 33.66 8.63
N PRO A 357 15.03 33.08 8.16
CA PRO A 357 15.06 32.40 6.88
C PRO A 357 13.84 31.49 6.75
N ALA A 358 13.17 31.54 5.59
CA ALA A 358 11.97 30.74 5.38
C ALA A 358 12.30 29.28 5.70
N ASP A 359 11.49 28.63 6.55
CA ASP A 359 11.68 27.22 6.92
C ASP A 359 11.90 26.38 5.65
N ILE A 360 13.11 25.84 5.49
CA ILE A 360 13.45 24.96 4.37
C ILE A 360 13.09 23.55 4.81
N TYR A 361 12.24 22.89 4.03
CA TYR A 361 11.85 21.50 4.25
C TYR A 361 12.60 20.59 3.28
N ILE A 362 12.86 19.36 3.69
CA ILE A 362 13.31 18.30 2.77
C ILE A 362 12.24 18.08 1.69
N ASP A 363 12.66 17.59 0.52
CA ASP A 363 11.69 17.19 -0.50
C ASP A 363 10.73 16.15 0.08
N THR A 364 9.43 16.38 -0.06
CA THR A 364 8.38 15.50 0.49
C THR A 364 7.79 14.57 -0.58
N GLY A 365 8.36 14.55 -1.80
CA GLY A 365 7.97 13.64 -2.86
C GLY A 365 8.17 12.16 -2.50
N PHE A 366 9.16 11.83 -1.66
CA PHE A 366 9.43 10.46 -1.22
C PHE A 366 8.41 9.92 -0.19
N VAL A 367 7.52 10.77 0.35
CA VAL A 367 6.52 10.38 1.35
C VAL A 367 5.34 9.70 0.65
N PRO A 368 5.20 8.36 0.74
CA PRO A 368 4.18 7.66 -0.02
C PRO A 368 2.81 7.81 0.68
N PRO A 369 1.73 8.10 -0.06
CA PRO A 369 0.40 8.21 0.51
C PRO A 369 -0.29 6.84 0.71
N THR A 370 0.36 5.74 0.29
CA THR A 370 -0.19 4.38 0.36
C THR A 370 0.88 3.38 0.81
N SER A 371 0.43 2.28 1.43
CA SER A 371 1.23 1.08 1.68
C SER A 371 1.23 0.09 0.51
N ASN A 372 0.84 0.50 -0.70
CA ASN A 372 0.67 -0.39 -1.86
C ASN A 372 1.97 -1.10 -2.28
N ILE A 373 3.14 -0.56 -1.90
CA ILE A 373 4.42 -1.24 -2.09
C ILE A 373 4.44 -2.61 -1.37
N CYS A 374 3.84 -2.71 -0.19
CA CYS A 374 3.70 -3.95 0.54
C CYS A 374 2.68 -4.88 -0.13
N GLU A 375 1.54 -4.37 -0.60
CA GLU A 375 0.60 -5.19 -1.37
C GLU A 375 1.25 -5.82 -2.61
N ARG A 376 2.10 -5.05 -3.32
CA ARG A 376 2.89 -5.56 -4.45
C ARG A 376 3.89 -6.61 -3.99
N LEU A 377 4.57 -6.39 -2.87
CA LEU A 377 5.46 -7.39 -2.25
C LEU A 377 4.71 -8.70 -2.00
N PHE A 378 3.52 -8.65 -1.43
CA PHE A 378 2.71 -9.83 -1.13
C PHE A 378 2.19 -10.52 -2.38
N SER A 379 1.78 -9.75 -3.39
CA SER A 379 1.43 -10.30 -4.70
C SER A 379 2.60 -11.06 -5.33
N GLN A 380 3.81 -10.49 -5.26
CA GLN A 380 5.01 -11.18 -5.73
C GLN A 380 5.36 -12.40 -4.86
N SER A 381 5.13 -12.32 -3.56
CA SER A 381 5.35 -13.41 -2.62
C SER A 381 4.44 -14.60 -2.89
N ASN A 382 3.18 -14.35 -3.28
CA ASN A 382 2.26 -15.40 -3.76
C ASN A 382 2.79 -16.14 -4.99
N LEU A 383 3.51 -15.45 -5.89
CA LEU A 383 4.14 -16.09 -7.04
C LEU A 383 5.34 -16.97 -6.64
N VAL A 384 5.99 -16.66 -5.52
CA VAL A 384 7.09 -17.47 -4.95
C VAL A 384 6.53 -18.66 -4.17
N LEU A 385 5.45 -18.47 -3.40
CA LEU A 385 4.75 -19.49 -2.62
C LEU A 385 3.60 -20.13 -3.42
N SER A 386 3.91 -20.65 -4.61
CA SER A 386 2.92 -21.35 -5.44
C SER A 386 2.40 -22.63 -4.77
N ASP A 387 1.33 -23.22 -5.31
CA ASP A 387 0.75 -24.47 -4.79
C ASP A 387 1.78 -25.61 -4.67
N GLN A 388 2.71 -25.68 -5.62
CA GLN A 388 3.81 -26.65 -5.64
C GLN A 388 4.92 -26.33 -4.62
N ARG A 389 4.88 -25.14 -4.02
CA ARG A 389 5.88 -24.60 -3.08
C ARG A 389 5.30 -24.26 -1.72
N ARG A 390 4.06 -24.66 -1.41
CA ARG A 390 3.41 -24.41 -0.11
C ARG A 390 4.19 -24.97 1.09
N ALA A 391 5.02 -25.99 0.87
CA ALA A 391 5.90 -26.57 1.90
C ALA A 391 7.24 -25.81 2.08
N LEU A 392 7.41 -24.64 1.46
CA LEU A 392 8.59 -23.81 1.66
C LEU A 392 8.61 -23.30 3.10
N ARG A 393 9.74 -23.50 3.80
CA ARG A 393 9.92 -22.98 5.16
C ARG A 393 9.89 -21.44 5.15
N PRO A 394 9.32 -20.79 6.18
CA PRO A 394 9.27 -19.32 6.30
C PRO A 394 10.62 -18.66 5.99
N ALA A 395 11.68 -19.01 6.71
CA ALA A 395 13.03 -18.47 6.47
C ALA A 395 13.51 -18.56 5.01
N THR A 396 13.14 -19.61 4.25
CA THR A 396 13.50 -19.69 2.84
C THR A 396 12.64 -18.76 1.97
N LEU A 397 11.38 -18.56 2.31
CA LEU A 397 10.53 -17.56 1.66
C LEU A 397 11.09 -16.15 1.91
N GLU A 398 11.44 -15.84 3.15
CA GLU A 398 12.01 -14.55 3.57
C GLU A 398 13.23 -14.18 2.75
N MET A 399 14.23 -15.08 2.68
CA MET A 399 15.43 -14.88 1.85
C MET A 399 15.10 -14.57 0.38
N LEU A 400 14.16 -15.32 -0.22
CA LEU A 400 13.83 -15.18 -1.63
C LEU A 400 13.05 -13.89 -1.91
N VAL A 401 12.14 -13.51 -1.02
CA VAL A 401 11.36 -12.29 -1.11
C VAL A 401 12.26 -11.07 -0.88
N PHE A 402 13.13 -11.12 0.13
CA PHE A 402 14.11 -10.08 0.43
C PHE A 402 15.01 -9.74 -0.76
N LEU A 403 15.67 -10.77 -1.31
CA LEU A 403 16.51 -10.60 -2.49
C LEU A 403 15.72 -10.13 -3.71
N ARG A 404 14.47 -10.58 -3.87
CA ARG A 404 13.64 -10.15 -5.00
C ARG A 404 13.23 -8.69 -4.89
N ALA A 405 12.84 -8.24 -3.70
CA ALA A 405 12.41 -6.86 -3.45
C ALA A 405 13.57 -5.88 -3.63
N ASN A 406 14.78 -6.27 -3.20
CA ASN A 406 16.00 -5.48 -3.30
C ASN A 406 16.86 -5.85 -4.52
N ARG A 407 16.25 -6.34 -5.61
CA ARG A 407 16.97 -6.88 -6.79
C ARG A 407 17.88 -5.87 -7.50
N ASP A 408 17.60 -4.58 -7.34
CA ASP A 408 18.36 -3.53 -8.04
C ASP A 408 19.73 -3.28 -7.36
N LEU A 409 20.00 -3.98 -6.25
CA LEU A 409 21.21 -3.85 -5.43
C LEU A 409 22.17 -5.07 -5.51
N TRP A 410 21.87 -6.11 -6.31
CA TRP A 410 22.73 -7.31 -6.39
C TRP A 410 22.70 -8.09 -7.71
#